data_AF-A0A359MWR4-F1
#
_entry.id   AF-A0A359MWR4-F1
#
_cell.length_a   1.000
_cell.length_b   1.000
_cell.length_c   1.000
_cell.angle_alpha   90.00
_cell.angle_beta   90.00
_cell.angle_gamma   90.00
#
_symmetry.space_group_name_H-M   'P 1'
#
loop_
_entity.id
_entity.type
_entity.pdbx_description
1 polymer ?
#
loop_
_entity_poly.entity_id
_entity_poly.type
_entity_poly.pdbx_seq_one_letter_code
_entity_poly.pdbx_strand_id
1 'polypeptide(L)'
;MKWYRLVLGAVIMLSFSYAAYAYVGGDGTLELTYNFRTTPQAIDLFGPHGRALDREENLSNGETYQRIVNGPAYTTVTLPGAYDAVTVQLEYQNPSQTLVELGVKRTADPELFDYTLQPLENKLVDNSDWDRIENDQYILLQRDPTYTSIEEFLAKPPTTVRGGSYLISPDLAFTDPSYQANSTNGSHITTTLRGAHEFYTYAAAETLTVQVTVEDINYTSGEDPVTVALYQQDQFIAQEILADDGEIGITGQSTGPRSLQLAVPNVTDGVYHIKVETNDDILITAIQSDQERFVISKSIHLAGSEEYVATGAQLNLTPTTLQSDSNWLTVVAKHPYGVGDLTMYNRLLHVNKVNTPYTWINPIPQYDYAVTIPQNDTLALSDSYFALPGAEAFDPWFGLRPISQYTDPDGLSYVLSGQYTGPTRLRSWTTATATFDLTGIDQRRPNELEFLLSAPGLETTSLGIKVRSITVVAVQHPITITYLWKKIFGN
;
A
#
# COMPACT_ATOMS: atom_id res chain seq x y z
N MET A 1 50.11 3.44 -43.53
CA MET A 1 49.63 3.00 -42.21
C MET A 1 49.95 1.52 -42.07
N LYS A 2 50.66 1.07 -41.02
CA LYS A 2 51.16 -0.31 -40.94
C LYS A 2 50.05 -1.26 -40.51
N TRP A 3 49.84 -2.37 -41.24
CA TRP A 3 48.73 -3.33 -41.08
C TRP A 3 48.54 -3.86 -39.65
N TYR A 4 49.60 -3.98 -38.86
CA TYR A 4 49.51 -4.42 -37.45
C TYR A 4 48.69 -3.47 -36.56
N ARG A 5 48.59 -2.18 -36.89
CA ARG A 5 47.75 -1.23 -36.13
C ARG A 5 46.26 -1.51 -36.33
N LEU A 6 45.86 -1.95 -37.53
CA LEU A 6 44.48 -2.34 -37.83
C LEU A 6 44.13 -3.64 -37.11
N VAL A 7 45.03 -4.62 -37.12
CA VAL A 7 44.84 -5.89 -36.39
C VAL A 7 44.73 -5.64 -34.89
N LEU A 8 45.62 -4.84 -34.30
CA LEU A 8 45.56 -4.51 -32.88
C LEU A 8 44.27 -3.77 -32.52
N GLY A 9 43.83 -2.81 -33.35
CA GLY A 9 42.56 -2.11 -33.17
C GLY A 9 41.35 -3.05 -33.21
N ALA A 10 41.33 -4.00 -34.15
CA ALA A 10 40.27 -5.00 -34.25
C ALA A 10 40.25 -5.95 -33.05
N VAL A 11 41.42 -6.40 -32.56
CA VAL A 11 41.51 -7.25 -31.36
C VAL A 11 40.99 -6.51 -30.14
N ILE A 12 41.40 -5.26 -29.91
CA ILE A 12 40.90 -4.44 -28.79
C ILE A 12 39.38 -4.27 -28.90
N MET A 13 38.87 -3.91 -30.09
CA MET A 13 37.43 -3.75 -30.30
C MET A 13 36.66 -5.05 -30.03
N LEU A 14 37.13 -6.19 -30.54
CA LEU A 14 36.51 -7.49 -30.30
C LEU A 14 36.59 -7.90 -28.83
N SER A 15 37.69 -7.62 -28.14
CA SER A 15 37.83 -7.87 -26.70
C SER A 15 36.87 -7.02 -25.89
N PHE A 16 36.69 -5.74 -26.22
CA PHE A 16 35.71 -4.87 -25.58
C PHE A 16 34.27 -5.31 -25.89
N SER A 17 33.97 -5.66 -27.14
CA SER A 17 32.65 -6.18 -27.53
C SER A 17 32.33 -7.51 -26.85
N TYR A 18 33.30 -8.41 -26.74
CA TYR A 18 33.15 -9.68 -26.02
C TYR A 18 32.98 -9.45 -24.52
N ALA A 19 33.77 -8.58 -23.91
CA ALA A 19 33.64 -8.24 -22.50
C ALA A 19 32.27 -7.59 -22.21
N ALA A 20 31.81 -6.66 -23.05
CA ALA A 20 30.49 -6.05 -22.94
C ALA A 20 29.37 -7.09 -23.13
N TYR A 21 29.49 -7.97 -24.13
CA TYR A 21 28.55 -9.06 -24.38
C TYR A 21 28.48 -10.07 -23.22
N ALA A 22 29.63 -10.46 -22.69
CA ALA A 22 29.72 -11.38 -21.55
C ALA A 22 29.24 -10.72 -20.25
N TYR A 23 29.36 -9.41 -20.13
CA TYR A 23 28.95 -8.66 -18.94
C TYR A 23 27.44 -8.33 -18.92
N VAL A 24 26.85 -8.07 -20.08
CA VAL A 24 25.40 -7.77 -20.23
C VAL A 24 24.55 -9.05 -20.37
N GLY A 25 25.18 -10.17 -20.71
CA GLY A 25 24.47 -11.33 -21.23
C GLY A 25 24.07 -11.06 -22.68
N GLY A 26 24.43 -11.96 -23.59
CA GLY A 26 24.18 -11.75 -25.02
C GLY A 26 22.71 -11.61 -25.41
N ASP A 27 21.83 -12.08 -24.54
CA ASP A 27 20.39 -12.07 -24.63
C ASP A 27 19.75 -10.94 -23.80
N GLY A 28 20.53 -10.15 -23.07
CA GLY A 28 20.04 -9.12 -22.15
C GLY A 28 19.58 -9.65 -20.79
N THR A 29 19.94 -10.89 -20.44
CA THR A 29 19.60 -11.50 -19.15
C THR A 29 20.82 -11.54 -18.24
N LEU A 30 20.64 -11.12 -16.98
CA LEU A 30 21.61 -11.30 -15.92
C LEU A 30 21.01 -12.16 -14.81
N GLU A 31 21.71 -13.23 -14.43
CA GLU A 31 21.37 -14.07 -13.28
C GLU A 31 22.41 -13.89 -12.17
N LEU A 32 21.95 -13.49 -10.99
CA LEU A 32 22.74 -13.36 -9.76
C LEU A 32 22.19 -14.31 -8.70
N THR A 33 23.02 -15.19 -8.17
CA THR A 33 22.61 -16.14 -7.14
C THR A 33 23.48 -16.02 -5.90
N TYR A 34 22.85 -15.87 -4.75
CA TYR A 34 23.51 -15.85 -3.46
C TYR A 34 22.93 -16.91 -2.53
N ASN A 35 23.79 -17.81 -2.05
CA ASN A 35 23.43 -18.97 -1.22
C ASN A 35 23.97 -18.87 0.23
N PHE A 36 24.38 -17.67 0.63
CA PHE A 36 25.00 -17.38 1.93
C PHE A 36 26.32 -18.12 2.23
N ARG A 37 26.85 -19.01 1.38
CA ARG A 37 28.12 -19.71 1.68
C ARG A 37 29.34 -18.81 1.51
N THR A 38 29.32 -17.97 0.49
CA THR A 38 30.40 -17.06 0.13
C THR A 38 30.16 -15.66 0.69
N THR A 39 31.16 -14.78 0.59
CA THR A 39 30.94 -13.35 0.82
C THR A 39 30.02 -12.81 -0.29
N PRO A 40 28.99 -12.03 0.06
CA PRO A 40 28.12 -11.41 -0.95
C PRO A 40 28.93 -10.46 -1.83
N GLN A 41 28.75 -10.55 -3.15
CA GLN A 41 29.41 -9.64 -4.11
C GLN A 41 28.44 -8.68 -4.81
N ALA A 42 27.20 -9.10 -5.04
CA ALA A 42 26.18 -8.29 -5.73
C ALA A 42 24.80 -8.28 -5.04
N ILE A 43 24.58 -9.17 -4.06
CA ILE A 43 23.34 -9.26 -3.28
C ILE A 43 23.74 -9.19 -1.81
N ASP A 44 23.33 -8.14 -1.11
CA ASP A 44 23.67 -7.95 0.30
C ASP A 44 22.93 -8.93 1.21
N LEU A 45 23.45 -9.11 2.43
CA LEU A 45 22.70 -9.77 3.49
C LEU A 45 21.43 -8.95 3.80
N PHE A 46 20.39 -9.63 4.27
CA PHE A 46 19.26 -8.92 4.84
C PHE A 46 19.69 -8.12 6.07
N GLY A 47 19.11 -6.93 6.23
CA GLY A 47 19.26 -6.06 7.40
C GLY A 47 17.95 -5.34 7.74
N PRO A 48 17.97 -4.38 8.67
CA PRO A 48 19.08 -4.06 9.57
C PRO A 48 19.34 -5.18 10.59
N HIS A 49 20.50 -5.11 11.26
CA HIS A 49 20.84 -6.02 12.36
C HIS A 49 19.76 -5.97 13.45
N GLY A 50 19.35 -7.14 13.95
CA GLY A 50 18.26 -7.29 14.91
C GLY A 50 16.90 -7.59 14.28
N ARG A 51 16.72 -7.28 12.98
CA ARG A 51 15.61 -7.78 12.16
C ARG A 51 16.00 -9.03 11.38
N ALA A 52 17.20 -8.97 10.81
CA ALA A 52 17.91 -10.13 10.30
C ALA A 52 19.08 -10.44 11.22
N LEU A 53 19.26 -11.72 11.52
CA LEU A 53 20.44 -12.22 12.22
C LEU A 53 21.61 -12.36 11.24
N ASP A 54 22.81 -12.53 11.79
CA ASP A 54 23.96 -12.95 11.00
C ASP A 54 23.71 -14.29 10.31
N ARG A 55 24.55 -14.61 9.33
CA ARG A 55 24.56 -15.90 8.67
C ARG A 55 24.70 -17.03 9.70
N GLU A 56 23.84 -18.03 9.56
CA GLU A 56 23.88 -19.27 10.33
C GLU A 56 24.30 -20.45 9.44
N GLU A 57 24.92 -21.47 10.06
CA GLU A 57 25.20 -22.75 9.42
C GLU A 57 24.61 -23.88 10.26
N ASN A 58 23.80 -24.73 9.65
CA ASN A 58 23.32 -25.95 10.26
C ASN A 58 24.43 -27.00 10.23
N LEU A 59 25.08 -27.21 11.37
CA LEU A 59 26.21 -28.13 11.52
C LEU A 59 25.90 -29.59 11.16
N SER A 60 24.63 -30.00 11.16
CA SER A 60 24.25 -31.40 10.86
C SER A 60 24.24 -31.72 9.37
N ASN A 61 23.98 -30.73 8.51
CA ASN A 61 23.84 -30.92 7.06
C ASN A 61 24.64 -29.89 6.23
N GLY A 62 25.36 -28.97 6.88
CA GLY A 62 26.16 -27.93 6.26
C GLY A 62 25.34 -26.89 5.49
N GLU A 63 24.03 -26.77 5.74
CA GLU A 63 23.18 -25.74 5.12
C GLU A 63 23.49 -24.37 5.72
N THR A 64 23.72 -23.38 4.87
CA THR A 64 23.88 -21.97 5.27
C THR A 64 22.61 -21.20 4.96
N TYR A 65 22.17 -20.36 5.88
CA TYR A 65 20.99 -19.52 5.71
C TYR A 65 21.13 -18.24 6.54
N GLN A 66 20.28 -17.26 6.27
CA GLN A 66 20.08 -16.11 7.15
C GLN A 66 18.68 -16.18 7.75
N ARG A 67 18.55 -15.90 9.04
CA ARG A 67 17.25 -15.91 9.72
C ARG A 67 16.74 -14.49 9.93
N ILE A 68 15.51 -14.26 9.46
CA ILE A 68 14.75 -13.04 9.65
C ILE A 68 13.83 -13.26 10.83
N VAL A 69 13.93 -12.42 11.86
CA VAL A 69 13.21 -12.58 13.14
C VAL A 69 12.27 -11.41 13.43
N ASN A 70 12.37 -10.33 12.68
CA ASN A 70 11.49 -9.17 12.79
C ASN A 70 11.36 -8.51 11.40
N GLY A 71 10.19 -7.99 11.09
CA GLY A 71 9.89 -7.34 9.82
C GLY A 71 9.85 -5.81 9.91
N PRO A 72 9.91 -5.14 8.74
CA PRO A 72 10.36 -5.72 7.49
C PRO A 72 11.90 -5.76 7.42
N ALA A 73 12.45 -6.66 6.58
CA ALA A 73 13.89 -6.83 6.38
C ALA A 73 14.29 -6.45 4.96
N TYR A 74 15.45 -5.82 4.78
CA TYR A 74 15.86 -5.21 3.51
C TYR A 74 17.11 -5.89 2.97
N THR A 75 17.22 -6.05 1.66
CA THR A 75 18.46 -6.44 0.98
C THR A 75 18.64 -5.58 -0.27
N THR A 76 19.89 -5.28 -0.61
CA THR A 76 20.21 -4.50 -1.81
C THR A 76 20.85 -5.41 -2.84
N VAL A 77 20.44 -5.25 -4.10
CA VAL A 77 21.04 -5.92 -5.25
C VAL A 77 21.71 -4.87 -6.13
N THR A 78 23.01 -5.02 -6.35
CA THR A 78 23.78 -4.18 -7.27
C THR A 78 23.82 -4.82 -8.65
N LEU A 79 23.19 -4.16 -9.61
CA LEU A 79 23.16 -4.54 -11.00
C LEU A 79 24.30 -3.84 -11.79
N PRO A 80 24.80 -4.47 -12.87
CA PRO A 80 25.83 -3.89 -13.72
C PRO A 80 25.34 -2.74 -14.64
N GLY A 81 24.01 -2.57 -14.76
CA GLY A 81 23.37 -1.63 -15.67
C GLY A 81 21.88 -1.52 -15.41
N ALA A 82 21.19 -0.78 -16.30
CA ALA A 82 19.74 -0.62 -16.25
C ALA A 82 19.03 -1.82 -16.90
N TYR A 83 17.99 -2.30 -16.23
CA TYR A 83 17.14 -3.40 -16.66
C TYR A 83 15.68 -2.95 -16.62
N ASP A 84 14.84 -3.60 -17.40
CA ASP A 84 13.42 -3.24 -17.52
C ASP A 84 12.56 -4.03 -16.55
N ALA A 85 12.98 -5.25 -16.20
CA ALA A 85 12.28 -6.08 -15.23
C ALA A 85 13.27 -6.90 -14.39
N VAL A 86 12.80 -7.34 -13.22
CA VAL A 86 13.54 -8.25 -12.37
C VAL A 86 12.63 -9.31 -11.79
N THR A 87 13.09 -10.56 -11.84
CA THR A 87 12.44 -11.71 -11.21
C THR A 87 13.32 -12.19 -10.07
N VAL A 88 12.80 -12.17 -8.85
CA VAL A 88 13.50 -12.63 -7.65
C VAL A 88 12.88 -13.94 -7.18
N GLN A 89 13.68 -14.98 -7.15
CA GLN A 89 13.33 -16.27 -6.57
C GLN A 89 13.98 -16.42 -5.21
N LEU A 90 13.17 -16.65 -4.18
CA LEU A 90 13.63 -16.96 -2.83
C LEU A 90 13.47 -18.44 -2.54
N GLU A 91 14.46 -19.01 -1.86
CA GLU A 91 14.31 -20.28 -1.20
C GLU A 91 14.38 -20.09 0.32
N TYR A 92 13.29 -20.41 1.01
CA TYR A 92 13.12 -20.09 2.43
C TYR A 92 12.30 -21.14 3.19
N GLN A 93 12.32 -21.05 4.53
CA GLN A 93 11.42 -21.77 5.42
C GLN A 93 10.55 -20.76 6.16
N ASN A 94 9.23 -20.92 6.03
CA ASN A 94 8.26 -20.10 6.73
C ASN A 94 7.38 -20.97 7.65
N PRO A 95 7.77 -21.17 8.91
CA PRO A 95 7.05 -22.06 9.81
C PRO A 95 5.70 -21.49 10.27
N SER A 96 5.57 -20.17 10.44
CA SER A 96 4.44 -19.57 11.15
C SER A 96 3.75 -18.42 10.44
N GLN A 97 4.38 -17.72 9.51
CA GLN A 97 3.78 -16.54 8.89
C GLN A 97 2.71 -16.94 7.89
N THR A 98 1.57 -16.28 7.98
CA THR A 98 0.45 -16.45 7.04
C THR A 98 0.79 -15.82 5.71
N LEU A 99 1.37 -14.61 5.73
CA LEU A 99 1.67 -13.80 4.56
C LEU A 99 3.17 -13.50 4.51
N VAL A 100 3.78 -13.77 3.36
CA VAL A 100 5.15 -13.39 3.03
C VAL A 100 5.15 -12.75 1.66
N GLU A 101 5.69 -11.55 1.58
CA GLU A 101 5.74 -10.74 0.37
C GLU A 101 7.16 -10.22 0.14
N LEU A 102 7.50 -9.97 -1.12
CA LEU A 102 8.70 -9.28 -1.51
C LEU A 102 8.33 -7.94 -2.14
N GLY A 103 8.94 -6.86 -1.69
CA GLY A 103 8.80 -5.53 -2.24
C GLY A 103 10.02 -5.09 -3.01
N VAL A 104 9.85 -4.25 -4.03
CA VAL A 104 10.92 -3.42 -4.61
C VAL A 104 10.61 -1.96 -4.32
N LYS A 105 11.63 -1.20 -3.91
CA LYS A 105 11.47 0.23 -3.64
C LYS A 105 11.23 1.00 -4.93
N ARG A 106 10.25 1.91 -4.95
CA ARG A 106 9.90 2.73 -6.13
C ARG A 106 10.58 4.10 -6.20
N THR A 107 11.01 4.63 -5.07
CA THR A 107 11.54 5.99 -4.94
C THR A 107 12.99 6.02 -4.47
N ALA A 108 13.74 7.03 -4.91
CA ALA A 108 15.08 7.32 -4.43
C ALA A 108 15.10 7.90 -3.01
N ASP A 109 13.96 8.39 -2.52
CA ASP A 109 13.84 8.99 -1.19
C ASP A 109 13.99 7.92 -0.09
N PRO A 110 15.01 8.00 0.78
CA PRO A 110 15.19 7.05 1.87
C PRO A 110 14.09 7.11 2.95
N GLU A 111 13.37 8.22 3.09
CA GLU A 111 12.40 8.45 4.16
C GLU A 111 10.99 7.94 3.79
N LEU A 112 10.69 7.88 2.50
CA LEU A 112 9.40 7.37 2.01
C LEU A 112 9.37 5.84 2.00
N PHE A 113 8.39 5.27 2.70
CA PHE A 113 8.07 3.84 2.65
C PHE A 113 7.22 3.54 1.41
N ASP A 114 7.86 3.54 0.25
CA ASP A 114 7.18 3.32 -1.03
C ASP A 114 7.73 2.08 -1.75
N TYR A 115 7.04 0.95 -1.58
CA TYR A 115 7.40 -0.34 -2.16
C TYR A 115 6.22 -0.91 -2.96
N THR A 116 6.52 -1.49 -4.12
CA THR A 116 5.59 -2.39 -4.81
C THR A 116 5.79 -3.79 -4.28
N LEU A 117 4.79 -4.33 -3.59
CA LEU A 117 4.81 -5.68 -3.03
C LEU A 117 4.30 -6.72 -4.03
N GLN A 118 4.90 -7.90 -3.99
CA GLN A 118 4.51 -9.10 -4.73
C GLN A 118 4.43 -10.28 -3.76
N PRO A 119 3.42 -11.15 -3.90
CA PRO A 119 3.25 -12.31 -3.04
C PRO A 119 4.40 -13.31 -3.22
N LEU A 120 4.89 -13.87 -2.12
CA LEU A 120 5.72 -15.08 -2.14
C LEU A 120 4.95 -16.29 -1.60
N GLU A 121 4.18 -16.09 -0.54
CA GLU A 121 3.31 -17.11 0.06
C GLU A 121 2.16 -16.42 0.80
N ASN A 122 0.95 -16.91 0.58
CA ASN A 122 -0.21 -16.60 1.39
C ASN A 122 -0.86 -17.93 1.79
N LYS A 123 -0.60 -18.39 3.01
CA LYS A 123 -1.09 -19.68 3.52
C LYS A 123 -2.61 -19.80 3.53
N LEU A 124 -3.34 -18.68 3.55
CA LEU A 124 -4.81 -18.70 3.44
C LEU A 124 -5.29 -19.07 2.05
N VAL A 125 -4.50 -18.77 1.03
CA VAL A 125 -4.82 -19.12 -0.36
C VAL A 125 -4.12 -20.43 -0.75
N ASP A 126 -2.83 -20.53 -0.48
CA ASP A 126 -1.96 -21.64 -0.91
C ASP A 126 -2.29 -22.99 -0.28
N ASN A 127 -2.72 -22.99 0.99
CA ASN A 127 -3.02 -24.21 1.74
C ASN A 127 -4.51 -24.41 2.01
N SER A 128 -5.37 -23.63 1.37
CA SER A 128 -6.81 -23.71 1.61
C SER A 128 -7.37 -25.06 1.16
N ASP A 129 -8.24 -25.63 1.98
CA ASP A 129 -9.07 -26.80 1.65
C ASP A 129 -10.49 -26.39 1.20
N TRP A 130 -10.75 -25.10 1.04
CA TRP A 130 -12.05 -24.56 0.63
C TRP A 130 -12.35 -24.85 -0.84
N ASP A 131 -13.63 -24.76 -1.22
CA ASP A 131 -14.02 -24.84 -2.62
C ASP A 131 -13.34 -23.71 -3.41
N ARG A 132 -12.74 -24.05 -4.55
CA ARG A 132 -11.89 -23.15 -5.33
C ARG A 132 -12.43 -23.00 -6.74
N ILE A 133 -12.70 -21.76 -7.12
CA ILE A 133 -13.03 -21.34 -8.47
C ILE A 133 -11.92 -20.42 -8.95
N GLU A 134 -11.45 -20.62 -10.18
CA GLU A 134 -10.38 -19.80 -10.74
C GLU A 134 -10.63 -19.50 -12.22
N ASN A 135 -10.23 -18.30 -12.64
CA ASN A 135 -10.11 -17.90 -14.04
C ASN A 135 -8.75 -17.21 -14.24
N ASP A 136 -8.49 -16.67 -15.43
CA ASP A 136 -7.19 -16.04 -15.76
C ASP A 136 -6.82 -14.83 -14.87
N GLN A 137 -7.79 -14.25 -14.16
CA GLN A 137 -7.60 -13.02 -13.37
C GLN A 137 -7.70 -13.24 -11.87
N TYR A 138 -8.57 -14.14 -11.42
CA TYR A 138 -8.92 -14.28 -10.01
C TYR A 138 -8.97 -15.73 -9.54
N ILE A 139 -8.81 -15.88 -8.23
CA ILE A 139 -9.07 -17.08 -7.44
C ILE A 139 -10.13 -16.72 -6.41
N LEU A 140 -11.23 -17.44 -6.40
CA LEU A 140 -12.26 -17.37 -5.36
C LEU A 140 -12.22 -18.66 -4.53
N LEU A 141 -12.02 -18.50 -3.23
CA LEU A 141 -12.17 -19.56 -2.24
C LEU A 141 -13.46 -19.37 -1.47
N GLN A 142 -14.23 -20.44 -1.29
CA GLN A 142 -15.53 -20.43 -0.64
C GLN A 142 -15.60 -21.52 0.42
N ARG A 143 -15.88 -21.18 1.68
CA ARG A 143 -16.13 -22.20 2.71
C ARG A 143 -17.37 -23.03 2.35
N ASP A 144 -18.44 -22.33 1.98
CA ASP A 144 -19.68 -22.92 1.50
C ASP A 144 -19.82 -22.62 -0.01
N PRO A 145 -19.84 -23.64 -0.90
CA PRO A 145 -19.83 -23.45 -2.35
C PRO A 145 -21.17 -22.89 -2.86
N THR A 146 -21.33 -21.58 -2.70
CA THR A 146 -22.56 -20.84 -3.03
C THR A 146 -22.56 -20.35 -4.46
N TYR A 147 -21.39 -19.95 -4.96
CA TYR A 147 -21.19 -19.45 -6.31
C TYR A 147 -20.62 -20.54 -7.22
N THR A 148 -20.94 -20.47 -8.51
CA THR A 148 -20.45 -21.41 -9.53
C THR A 148 -19.41 -20.79 -10.46
N SER A 149 -19.26 -19.47 -10.42
CA SER A 149 -18.29 -18.69 -11.21
C SER A 149 -17.86 -17.43 -10.47
N ILE A 150 -16.72 -16.85 -10.86
CA ILE A 150 -16.24 -15.58 -10.29
C ILE A 150 -17.12 -14.42 -10.74
N GLU A 151 -17.65 -14.47 -11.96
CA GLU A 151 -18.53 -13.44 -12.52
C GLU A 151 -19.85 -13.35 -11.73
N GLU A 152 -20.39 -14.51 -11.32
CA GLU A 152 -21.56 -14.57 -10.43
C GLU A 152 -21.27 -13.94 -9.06
N PHE A 153 -20.08 -14.19 -8.50
CA PHE A 153 -19.64 -13.59 -7.24
C PHE A 153 -19.49 -12.07 -7.34
N LEU A 154 -18.82 -11.56 -8.38
CA LEU A 154 -18.61 -10.12 -8.57
C LEU A 154 -19.91 -9.36 -8.86
N ALA A 155 -20.86 -9.99 -9.55
CA ALA A 155 -22.17 -9.41 -9.84
C ALA A 155 -23.10 -9.37 -8.61
N LYS A 156 -22.91 -10.28 -7.66
CA LYS A 156 -23.74 -10.37 -6.45
C LYS A 156 -22.94 -10.87 -5.26
N PRO A 157 -21.96 -10.08 -4.77
CA PRO A 157 -21.17 -10.46 -3.61
C PRO A 157 -22.08 -10.59 -2.38
N PRO A 158 -21.71 -11.43 -1.41
CA PRO A 158 -22.55 -11.63 -0.24
C PRO A 158 -22.43 -10.43 0.71
N THR A 159 -23.54 -9.82 1.07
CA THR A 159 -23.55 -8.55 1.84
C THR A 159 -23.57 -8.74 3.36
N THR A 160 -23.82 -9.96 3.83
CA THR A 160 -24.02 -10.26 5.26
C THR A 160 -22.90 -11.07 5.89
N VAL A 161 -21.86 -11.40 5.11
CA VAL A 161 -20.74 -12.23 5.55
C VAL A 161 -19.43 -11.55 5.14
N ARG A 162 -18.36 -11.84 5.87
CA ARG A 162 -17.04 -11.30 5.53
C ARG A 162 -16.33 -12.15 4.51
N GLY A 163 -15.70 -11.49 3.55
CA GLY A 163 -14.69 -12.09 2.70
C GLY A 163 -13.35 -11.38 2.84
N GLY A 164 -12.28 -12.10 2.52
CA GLY A 164 -10.95 -11.52 2.35
C GLY A 164 -10.75 -11.11 0.89
N SER A 165 -10.07 -9.99 0.65
CA SER A 165 -9.49 -9.65 -0.65
C SER A 165 -7.97 -9.71 -0.58
N TYR A 166 -7.32 -10.17 -1.64
CA TYR A 166 -5.86 -10.24 -1.70
C TYR A 166 -5.35 -9.91 -3.10
N LEU A 167 -4.38 -9.00 -3.22
CA LEU A 167 -3.83 -8.55 -4.51
C LEU A 167 -4.86 -8.00 -5.51
N ILE A 168 -6.01 -7.54 -5.01
CA ILE A 168 -7.11 -7.07 -5.83
C ILE A 168 -7.91 -6.00 -5.08
N SER A 169 -8.30 -4.97 -5.83
CA SER A 169 -9.44 -4.09 -5.51
C SER A 169 -10.56 -4.47 -6.48
N PRO A 170 -11.46 -5.39 -6.10
CA PRO A 170 -12.42 -5.93 -7.06
C PRO A 170 -13.34 -4.83 -7.56
N ASP A 171 -13.56 -4.82 -8.86
CA ASP A 171 -14.64 -4.06 -9.46
C ASP A 171 -15.96 -4.79 -9.16
N LEU A 172 -16.61 -4.40 -8.07
CA LEU A 172 -17.91 -4.91 -7.67
C LEU A 172 -19.00 -4.05 -8.29
N ALA A 173 -19.83 -4.66 -9.14
CA ALA A 173 -21.06 -4.06 -9.63
C ALA A 173 -22.12 -4.10 -8.52
N PHE A 174 -21.91 -3.31 -7.48
CA PHE A 174 -22.77 -3.31 -6.31
C PHE A 174 -23.87 -2.25 -6.42
N THR A 175 -25.08 -2.66 -6.05
CA THR A 175 -26.23 -1.77 -5.86
C THR A 175 -26.72 -1.87 -4.42
N ASP A 176 -26.90 -0.73 -3.74
CA ASP A 176 -27.51 -0.72 -2.43
C ASP A 176 -29.03 -0.51 -2.51
N PRO A 177 -29.84 -1.53 -2.20
CA PRO A 177 -31.29 -1.41 -2.30
C PRO A 177 -31.92 -0.54 -1.20
N SER A 178 -31.21 -0.23 -0.10
CA SER A 178 -31.74 0.63 0.95
C SER A 178 -31.40 2.11 0.77
N TYR A 179 -30.48 2.44 -0.14
CA TYR A 179 -30.08 3.81 -0.42
C TYR A 179 -31.21 4.63 -1.06
N GLN A 180 -31.34 5.90 -0.66
CA GLN A 180 -32.31 6.82 -1.23
C GLN A 180 -31.62 8.05 -1.82
N ALA A 181 -31.61 8.13 -3.15
CA ALA A 181 -31.11 9.30 -3.86
C ALA A 181 -31.89 10.58 -3.51
N ASN A 182 -31.19 11.71 -3.50
CA ASN A 182 -31.68 13.03 -3.11
C ASN A 182 -32.25 13.05 -1.67
N SER A 183 -31.60 12.32 -0.77
CA SER A 183 -31.92 12.34 0.66
C SER A 183 -31.86 13.76 1.20
N THR A 184 -32.78 14.15 2.07
CA THR A 184 -32.70 15.43 2.79
C THR A 184 -31.62 15.41 3.87
N ASN A 185 -31.02 14.23 4.12
CA ASN A 185 -30.05 13.97 5.17
C ASN A 185 -28.63 13.81 4.56
N GLY A 186 -28.18 14.82 3.82
CA GLY A 186 -26.80 14.85 3.32
C GLY A 186 -25.78 14.77 4.45
N SER A 187 -24.55 14.38 4.10
CA SER A 187 -23.45 14.27 5.06
C SER A 187 -22.82 15.63 5.33
N HIS A 188 -22.70 16.00 6.62
CA HIS A 188 -21.99 17.20 7.03
C HIS A 188 -20.98 16.87 8.13
N ILE A 189 -19.71 16.93 7.75
CA ILE A 189 -18.58 16.66 8.64
C ILE A 189 -17.94 17.99 9.01
N THR A 190 -17.87 18.29 10.30
CA THR A 190 -17.20 19.47 10.87
C THR A 190 -15.99 19.10 11.74
N THR A 191 -15.53 17.86 11.64
CA THR A 191 -14.29 17.41 12.26
C THR A 191 -13.12 17.88 11.43
N THR A 192 -12.17 18.59 12.04
CA THR A 192 -10.98 19.08 11.34
C THR A 192 -10.02 17.92 11.03
N LEU A 193 -9.69 17.75 9.75
CA LEU A 193 -8.73 16.78 9.25
C LEU A 193 -7.46 17.49 8.74
N ARG A 194 -6.34 16.79 8.60
CA ARG A 194 -5.08 17.35 8.10
C ARG A 194 -4.50 16.58 6.92
N GLY A 195 -4.20 17.28 5.84
CA GLY A 195 -3.60 16.72 4.65
C GLY A 195 -4.54 15.90 3.79
N ALA A 196 -3.96 15.08 2.92
CA ALA A 196 -4.70 14.27 1.95
C ALA A 196 -5.59 13.22 2.62
N HIS A 197 -6.78 13.01 2.07
CA HIS A 197 -7.76 12.04 2.54
C HIS A 197 -8.50 11.39 1.37
N GLU A 198 -8.87 10.12 1.55
CA GLU A 198 -9.71 9.37 0.61
C GLU A 198 -11.06 9.07 1.27
N PHE A 199 -12.14 9.29 0.52
CA PHE A 199 -13.51 9.07 0.97
C PHE A 199 -14.24 8.16 -0.01
N TYR A 200 -15.23 7.45 0.51
CA TYR A 200 -16.17 6.70 -0.30
C TYR A 200 -17.58 7.20 -0.04
N THR A 201 -18.36 7.31 -1.11
CA THR A 201 -19.78 7.62 -1.05
C THR A 201 -20.54 6.68 -1.98
N TYR A 202 -21.85 6.60 -1.81
CA TYR A 202 -22.73 5.88 -2.70
C TYR A 202 -23.69 6.89 -3.33
N ALA A 203 -23.96 6.76 -4.63
CA ALA A 203 -24.91 7.61 -5.34
C ALA A 203 -25.72 6.80 -6.35
N ALA A 204 -26.96 7.22 -6.61
CA ALA A 204 -27.87 6.50 -7.50
C ALA A 204 -28.71 7.44 -8.38
N ALA A 205 -28.27 7.67 -9.62
CA ALA A 205 -29.02 8.47 -10.60
C ALA A 205 -29.37 9.89 -10.08
N GLU A 206 -28.43 10.54 -9.43
CA GLU A 206 -28.56 11.87 -8.84
C GLU A 206 -27.33 12.74 -9.15
N THR A 207 -27.30 13.96 -8.62
CA THR A 207 -26.08 14.78 -8.68
C THR A 207 -25.20 14.43 -7.50
N LEU A 208 -23.99 13.94 -7.76
CA LEU A 208 -22.98 13.77 -6.73
C LEU A 208 -22.36 15.14 -6.43
N THR A 209 -22.43 15.58 -5.17
CA THR A 209 -21.90 16.87 -4.74
C THR A 209 -20.96 16.67 -3.56
N VAL A 210 -19.79 17.31 -3.62
CA VAL A 210 -18.85 17.36 -2.51
C VAL A 210 -18.30 18.77 -2.43
N GLN A 211 -18.53 19.44 -1.31
CA GLN A 211 -17.89 20.69 -0.98
C GLN A 211 -16.87 20.45 0.13
N VAL A 212 -15.63 20.87 -0.11
CA VAL A 212 -14.54 20.78 0.86
C VAL A 212 -14.15 22.20 1.24
N THR A 213 -14.12 22.48 2.53
CA THR A 213 -13.61 23.74 3.10
C THR A 213 -12.27 23.47 3.75
N VAL A 214 -11.28 24.28 3.41
CA VAL A 214 -9.89 24.14 3.81
C VAL A 214 -9.33 25.43 4.37
N GLU A 215 -8.29 25.32 5.19
CA GLU A 215 -7.47 26.41 5.69
C GLU A 215 -5.99 26.02 5.56
N ASP A 216 -5.17 26.94 5.06
CA ASP A 216 -3.73 26.76 4.95
C ASP A 216 -3.03 27.36 6.17
N ILE A 217 -2.27 26.57 6.92
CA ILE A 217 -1.54 27.05 8.11
C ILE A 217 -0.09 27.48 7.84
N ASN A 218 0.40 27.36 6.60
CA ASN A 218 1.71 27.86 6.15
C ASN A 218 2.89 27.40 7.04
N TYR A 219 2.96 26.10 7.35
CA TYR A 219 4.00 25.50 8.19
C TYR A 219 5.25 25.10 7.41
N THR A 220 5.10 24.85 6.12
CA THR A 220 6.15 24.56 5.16
C THR A 220 6.18 25.66 4.10
N SER A 221 7.15 25.57 3.20
CA SER A 221 7.29 26.50 2.08
C SER A 221 6.94 25.78 0.80
N GLY A 222 6.14 26.38 -0.06
CA GLY A 222 5.67 25.75 -1.28
C GLY A 222 4.37 26.37 -1.73
N GLU A 223 3.86 25.90 -2.86
CA GLU A 223 2.46 26.13 -3.22
C GLU A 223 1.66 24.94 -2.67
N ASP A 224 0.48 25.22 -2.10
CA ASP A 224 -0.32 24.20 -1.42
C ASP A 224 -1.70 24.03 -2.11
N PRO A 225 -1.74 23.63 -3.40
CA PRO A 225 -2.99 23.47 -4.12
C PRO A 225 -3.78 22.28 -3.56
N VAL A 226 -5.10 22.42 -3.52
CA VAL A 226 -6.02 21.35 -3.11
C VAL A 226 -6.76 20.83 -4.33
N THR A 227 -6.66 19.53 -4.59
CA THR A 227 -7.42 18.87 -5.65
C THR A 227 -8.46 17.95 -5.05
N VAL A 228 -9.71 18.03 -5.52
CA VAL A 228 -10.77 17.06 -5.20
C VAL A 228 -11.10 16.32 -6.49
N ALA A 229 -10.75 15.04 -6.55
CA ALA A 229 -10.95 14.18 -7.71
C ALA A 229 -11.93 13.05 -7.39
N LEU A 230 -12.77 12.71 -8.38
CA LEU A 230 -13.80 11.68 -8.28
C LEU A 230 -13.49 10.53 -9.23
N TYR A 231 -13.62 9.32 -8.71
CA TYR A 231 -13.41 8.08 -9.43
C TYR A 231 -14.58 7.12 -9.20
N GLN A 232 -14.80 6.23 -10.15
CA GLN A 232 -15.65 5.05 -10.02
C GLN A 232 -14.88 3.87 -10.57
N GLN A 233 -14.69 2.81 -9.78
CA GLN A 233 -13.95 1.61 -10.21
C GLN A 233 -12.56 1.96 -10.77
N ASP A 234 -11.84 2.84 -10.07
CA ASP A 234 -10.54 3.42 -10.47
C ASP A 234 -10.53 4.21 -11.80
N GLN A 235 -11.69 4.42 -12.43
CA GLN A 235 -11.83 5.30 -13.59
C GLN A 235 -12.07 6.73 -13.13
N PHE A 236 -11.22 7.64 -13.62
CA PHE A 236 -11.37 9.08 -13.40
C PHE A 236 -12.67 9.61 -14.03
N ILE A 237 -13.43 10.40 -13.27
CA ILE A 237 -14.68 11.02 -13.73
C ILE A 237 -14.51 12.53 -13.87
N ALA A 238 -14.12 13.19 -12.78
CA ALA A 238 -14.03 14.64 -12.71
C ALA A 238 -13.08 15.09 -11.60
N GLN A 239 -12.63 16.33 -11.66
CA GLN A 239 -11.89 16.97 -10.57
C GLN A 239 -12.16 18.47 -10.53
N GLU A 240 -11.95 19.05 -9.36
CA GLU A 240 -11.87 20.48 -9.15
C GLU A 240 -10.57 20.80 -8.39
N ILE A 241 -10.00 21.98 -8.67
CA ILE A 241 -8.74 22.42 -8.08
C ILE A 241 -8.94 23.78 -7.46
N LEU A 242 -8.60 23.89 -6.17
CA LEU A 242 -8.41 25.17 -5.50
C LEU A 242 -6.92 25.52 -5.58
N ALA A 243 -6.62 26.58 -6.32
CA ALA A 243 -5.26 27.11 -6.40
C ALA A 243 -4.78 27.60 -5.03
N ASP A 244 -3.47 27.68 -4.87
CA ASP A 244 -2.81 28.29 -3.72
C ASP A 244 -3.30 29.74 -3.46
N ASP A 245 -3.27 30.20 -2.20
CA ASP A 245 -3.68 31.59 -1.87
C ASP A 245 -2.58 32.64 -2.15
N GLY A 246 -1.40 32.18 -2.54
CA GLY A 246 -0.27 33.02 -2.90
C GLY A 246 0.71 33.28 -1.75
N GLU A 247 0.47 32.73 -0.56
CA GLU A 247 1.49 32.65 0.49
C GLU A 247 2.33 31.38 0.32
N ILE A 248 3.59 31.55 -0.07
CA ILE A 248 4.52 30.43 -0.32
C ILE A 248 5.56 30.27 0.79
N GLY A 249 5.51 31.14 1.81
CA GLY A 249 6.47 31.24 2.89
C GLY A 249 5.98 30.61 4.20
N ILE A 250 6.94 30.24 5.05
CA ILE A 250 6.63 29.72 6.40
C ILE A 250 6.22 30.87 7.32
N THR A 251 4.92 31.14 7.41
CA THR A 251 4.36 32.17 8.30
C THR A 251 3.83 31.58 9.59
N GLY A 252 3.40 30.31 9.58
CA GLY A 252 2.72 29.67 10.68
C GLY A 252 1.36 30.29 11.02
N GLN A 253 0.72 30.98 10.07
CA GLN A 253 -0.55 31.66 10.25
C GLN A 253 -1.55 31.24 9.17
N SER A 254 -2.81 31.05 9.58
CA SER A 254 -3.92 30.73 8.68
C SER A 254 -4.30 31.92 7.81
N THR A 255 -4.50 31.68 6.53
CA THR A 255 -5.06 32.66 5.57
C THR A 255 -6.60 32.68 5.58
N GLY A 256 -7.22 31.83 6.39
CA GLY A 256 -8.66 31.71 6.56
C GLY A 256 -9.32 30.71 5.60
N PRO A 257 -10.62 30.40 5.83
CA PRO A 257 -11.29 29.32 5.14
C PRO A 257 -11.56 29.63 3.66
N ARG A 258 -11.25 28.66 2.82
CA ARG A 258 -11.55 28.64 1.39
C ARG A 258 -12.31 27.36 1.07
N SER A 259 -13.22 27.41 0.10
CA SER A 259 -14.01 26.24 -0.26
C SER A 259 -13.93 25.96 -1.76
N LEU A 260 -13.92 24.69 -2.13
CA LEU A 260 -14.17 24.24 -3.48
C LEU A 260 -15.34 23.26 -3.50
N GLN A 261 -16.07 23.21 -4.62
CA GLN A 261 -17.22 22.33 -4.80
C GLN A 261 -17.09 21.56 -6.10
N LEU A 262 -17.10 20.23 -6.00
CA LEU A 262 -17.25 19.32 -7.11
C LEU A 262 -18.72 18.91 -7.22
N ALA A 263 -19.30 19.01 -8.42
CA ALA A 263 -20.66 18.59 -8.70
C ALA A 263 -20.74 17.84 -10.03
N VAL A 264 -21.16 16.58 -10.00
CA VAL A 264 -21.29 15.72 -11.19
C VAL A 264 -22.75 15.28 -11.33
N PRO A 265 -23.49 15.77 -12.35
CA PRO A 265 -24.91 15.46 -12.49
C PRO A 265 -25.13 14.07 -13.08
N ASN A 266 -26.20 13.41 -12.63
CA ASN A 266 -26.69 12.13 -13.15
C ASN A 266 -25.63 11.02 -13.15
N VAL A 267 -24.92 10.86 -12.03
CA VAL A 267 -23.98 9.74 -11.88
C VAL A 267 -24.74 8.42 -11.90
N THR A 268 -24.08 7.36 -12.38
CA THR A 268 -24.65 6.02 -12.38
C THR A 268 -24.80 5.49 -10.95
N ASP A 269 -25.54 4.39 -10.80
CA ASP A 269 -25.65 3.71 -9.52
C ASP A 269 -24.31 3.08 -9.12
N GLY A 270 -23.87 3.28 -7.88
CA GLY A 270 -22.73 2.58 -7.31
C GLY A 270 -21.90 3.38 -6.30
N VAL A 271 -20.75 2.79 -5.95
CA VAL A 271 -19.77 3.38 -5.03
C VAL A 271 -18.79 4.28 -5.79
N TYR A 272 -18.58 5.46 -5.24
CA TYR A 272 -17.67 6.48 -5.74
C TYR A 272 -16.53 6.71 -4.76
N HIS A 273 -15.33 6.87 -5.30
CA HIS A 273 -14.10 7.17 -4.57
C HIS A 273 -13.73 8.63 -4.79
N ILE A 274 -13.70 9.41 -3.71
CA ILE A 274 -13.32 10.82 -3.71
C ILE A 274 -11.93 10.94 -3.09
N LYS A 275 -11.00 11.53 -3.83
CA LYS A 275 -9.64 11.85 -3.35
C LYS A 275 -9.52 13.34 -3.12
N VAL A 276 -9.15 13.72 -1.90
CA VAL A 276 -8.72 15.07 -1.56
C VAL A 276 -7.19 15.03 -1.49
N GLU A 277 -6.53 15.58 -2.50
CA GLU A 277 -5.08 15.58 -2.64
C GLU A 277 -4.55 16.96 -2.23
N THR A 278 -3.70 16.97 -1.22
CA THR A 278 -3.05 18.16 -0.66
C THR A 278 -1.88 17.73 0.23
N ASN A 279 -1.03 18.66 0.67
CA ASN A 279 0.02 18.39 1.65
C ASN A 279 -0.47 18.56 3.10
N ASP A 280 0.42 18.31 4.05
CA ASP A 280 0.14 18.37 5.49
C ASP A 280 -0.01 19.80 6.05
N ASP A 281 0.07 20.86 5.24
CA ASP A 281 -0.19 22.24 5.68
C ASP A 281 -1.65 22.65 5.51
N ILE A 282 -2.42 21.85 4.79
CA ILE A 282 -3.84 22.11 4.61
C ILE A 282 -4.65 21.38 5.69
N LEU A 283 -5.45 22.15 6.42
CA LEU A 283 -6.49 21.67 7.31
C LEU A 283 -7.83 21.62 6.57
N ILE A 284 -8.47 20.46 6.51
CA ILE A 284 -9.84 20.32 6.01
C ILE A 284 -10.78 20.57 7.18
N THR A 285 -11.45 21.71 7.22
CA THR A 285 -12.28 22.15 8.36
C THR A 285 -13.74 21.73 8.24
N ALA A 286 -14.24 21.53 7.01
CA ALA A 286 -15.57 20.99 6.78
C ALA A 286 -15.68 20.24 5.45
N ILE A 287 -16.53 19.21 5.43
CA ILE A 287 -16.94 18.50 4.22
C ILE A 287 -18.47 18.44 4.21
N GLN A 288 -19.07 18.79 3.09
CA GLN A 288 -20.52 18.71 2.86
C GLN A 288 -20.79 17.92 1.59
N SER A 289 -21.76 17.01 1.65
CA SER A 289 -22.21 16.23 0.49
C SER A 289 -23.71 16.02 0.58
N ASP A 290 -24.40 16.02 -0.57
CA ASP A 290 -25.82 15.67 -0.64
C ASP A 290 -26.06 14.16 -0.47
N GLN A 291 -24.99 13.34 -0.55
CA GLN A 291 -25.07 11.91 -0.35
C GLN A 291 -25.16 11.58 1.14
N GLU A 292 -26.13 10.74 1.52
CA GLU A 292 -26.33 10.33 2.92
C GLU A 292 -25.20 9.39 3.40
N ARG A 293 -24.63 8.61 2.46
CA ARG A 293 -23.58 7.64 2.73
C ARG A 293 -22.22 8.21 2.47
N PHE A 294 -21.41 8.32 3.51
CA PHE A 294 -20.11 8.96 3.38
C PHE A 294 -19.15 8.44 4.45
N VAL A 295 -18.05 7.83 4.01
CA VAL A 295 -17.05 7.27 4.91
C VAL A 295 -15.64 7.61 4.47
N ILE A 296 -14.72 7.69 5.42
CA ILE A 296 -13.28 7.88 5.19
C ILE A 296 -12.63 6.52 5.01
N SER A 297 -11.75 6.39 4.02
CA SER A 297 -11.05 5.14 3.75
C SER A 297 -9.81 4.97 4.61
N LYS A 298 -9.78 3.94 5.46
CA LYS A 298 -8.60 3.31 6.11
C LYS A 298 -7.62 4.19 6.88
N SER A 299 -7.62 5.50 6.72
CA SER A 299 -6.66 6.45 7.25
C SER A 299 -7.37 7.76 7.48
N ILE A 300 -7.29 8.26 8.72
CA ILE A 300 -7.84 9.56 9.11
C ILE A 300 -6.82 10.29 9.96
N HIS A 301 -6.45 11.50 9.54
CA HIS A 301 -5.54 12.37 10.27
C HIS A 301 -6.35 13.51 10.92
N LEU A 302 -6.66 13.36 12.20
CA LEU A 302 -7.38 14.37 12.96
C LEU A 302 -6.45 15.52 13.33
N ALA A 303 -6.94 16.76 13.23
CA ALA A 303 -6.17 17.97 13.56
C ALA A 303 -6.96 19.05 14.34
N GLY A 304 -8.04 18.66 15.02
CA GLY A 304 -8.83 19.55 15.88
C GLY A 304 -8.19 19.74 17.27
N SER A 305 -6.97 20.27 17.35
CA SER A 305 -6.20 20.35 18.61
C SER A 305 -5.63 21.74 18.90
N GLU A 306 -5.21 21.94 20.16
CA GLU A 306 -4.58 23.18 20.62
C GLU A 306 -3.26 23.50 19.89
N GLU A 307 -2.61 22.50 19.27
CA GLU A 307 -1.40 22.69 18.44
C GLU A 307 -1.66 23.71 17.33
N TYR A 308 -2.84 23.63 16.71
CA TYR A 308 -3.15 24.42 15.53
C TYR A 308 -3.90 25.72 15.87
N VAL A 309 -4.33 25.93 17.13
CA VAL A 309 -5.01 27.16 17.55
C VAL A 309 -4.12 28.39 17.39
N ALA A 310 -2.81 28.23 17.63
CA ALA A 310 -1.83 29.31 17.50
C ALA A 310 -1.67 29.84 16.06
N THR A 311 -2.10 29.06 15.06
CA THR A 311 -2.10 29.46 13.66
C THR A 311 -3.23 30.46 13.34
N GLY A 312 -4.23 30.58 14.21
CA GLY A 312 -5.44 31.37 13.95
C GLY A 312 -6.51 30.63 13.14
N ALA A 313 -6.31 29.34 12.86
CA ALA A 313 -7.28 28.52 12.14
C ALA A 313 -8.61 28.33 12.91
N GLN A 314 -9.72 28.17 12.18
CA GLN A 314 -11.03 27.94 12.80
C GLN A 314 -11.26 26.44 13.03
N LEU A 315 -10.97 25.99 14.25
CA LEU A 315 -10.92 24.56 14.57
C LEU A 315 -12.09 24.10 15.43
N ASN A 316 -12.50 22.86 15.19
CA ASN A 316 -13.38 22.15 16.11
C ASN A 316 -12.55 21.30 17.09
N LEU A 317 -12.43 21.76 18.33
CA LEU A 317 -11.66 21.10 19.39
C LEU A 317 -12.45 20.02 20.16
N THR A 318 -13.70 19.74 19.76
CA THR A 318 -14.51 18.73 20.48
C THR A 318 -13.96 17.33 20.22
N PRO A 319 -13.92 16.44 21.24
CA PRO A 319 -13.55 15.04 21.04
C PRO A 319 -14.27 14.39 19.85
N THR A 320 -13.52 13.75 18.96
CA THR A 320 -14.10 13.04 17.82
C THR A 320 -14.49 11.63 18.24
N THR A 321 -15.69 11.21 17.85
CA THR A 321 -16.08 9.80 17.92
C THR A 321 -16.20 9.23 16.52
N LEU A 322 -15.34 8.27 16.19
CA LEU A 322 -15.37 7.55 14.91
C LEU A 322 -16.18 6.28 15.07
N GLN A 323 -16.95 5.91 14.06
CA GLN A 323 -17.50 4.56 13.91
C GLN A 323 -16.65 3.78 12.91
N SER A 324 -16.38 2.50 13.21
CA SER A 324 -15.67 1.60 12.30
C SER A 324 -16.07 0.16 12.61
N ASP A 325 -15.96 -0.74 11.62
CA ASP A 325 -16.10 -2.18 11.80
C ASP A 325 -14.74 -2.92 11.68
N SER A 326 -13.62 -2.19 11.64
CA SER A 326 -12.29 -2.76 11.39
C SER A 326 -11.87 -3.87 12.37
N ASN A 327 -11.04 -4.79 11.89
CA ASN A 327 -10.46 -5.83 12.76
C ASN A 327 -9.33 -5.28 13.63
N TRP A 328 -8.71 -4.19 13.20
CA TRP A 328 -7.66 -3.53 13.95
C TRP A 328 -7.69 -2.03 13.71
N LEU A 329 -7.14 -1.32 14.68
CA LEU A 329 -6.92 0.12 14.62
C LEU A 329 -5.51 0.40 15.08
N THR A 330 -4.72 1.10 14.27
CA THR A 330 -3.42 1.64 14.67
C THR A 330 -3.53 3.14 14.82
N VAL A 331 -3.09 3.68 15.96
CA VAL A 331 -3.10 5.12 16.22
C VAL A 331 -1.67 5.62 16.44
N VAL A 332 -1.37 6.78 15.87
CA VAL A 332 -0.10 7.49 16.03
C VAL A 332 -0.40 8.94 16.41
N ALA A 333 0.05 9.37 17.60
CA ALA A 333 0.07 10.78 17.95
C ALA A 333 1.20 11.48 17.18
N LYS A 334 0.89 12.56 16.45
CA LYS A 334 1.90 13.31 15.68
C LYS A 334 2.59 14.38 16.51
N HIS A 335 1.87 15.01 17.43
CA HIS A 335 2.40 15.99 18.38
C HIS A 335 2.08 15.61 19.83
N PRO A 336 2.69 16.29 20.83
CA PRO A 336 2.38 16.05 22.23
C PRO A 336 0.90 16.21 22.59
N TYR A 337 0.14 17.02 21.85
CA TYR A 337 -1.31 17.17 22.01
C TYR A 337 -2.11 15.96 21.54
N GLY A 338 -1.52 15.03 20.78
CA GLY A 338 -2.17 13.77 20.39
C GLY A 338 -2.01 12.64 21.40
N VAL A 339 -1.18 12.83 22.43
CA VAL A 339 -0.88 11.82 23.45
C VAL A 339 -2.01 11.78 24.48
N GLY A 340 -2.63 10.62 24.64
CA GLY A 340 -3.73 10.43 25.59
C GLY A 340 -4.36 9.05 25.54
N ASP A 341 -5.48 8.92 26.23
CA ASP A 341 -6.24 7.68 26.32
C ASP A 341 -7.41 7.70 25.34
N LEU A 342 -7.39 6.78 24.37
CA LEU A 342 -8.50 6.57 23.45
C LEU A 342 -9.45 5.53 24.04
N THR A 343 -10.75 5.77 23.93
CA THR A 343 -11.77 4.82 24.42
C THR A 343 -12.37 4.04 23.26
N MET A 344 -12.28 2.71 23.34
CA MET A 344 -12.84 1.75 22.37
C MET A 344 -13.51 0.61 23.12
N TYR A 345 -14.81 0.38 22.91
CA TYR A 345 -15.56 -0.66 23.64
C TYR A 345 -15.38 -0.62 25.17
N ASN A 346 -15.38 0.57 25.76
CA ASN A 346 -15.09 0.78 27.20
C ASN A 346 -13.70 0.28 27.65
N ARG A 347 -12.77 0.04 26.71
CA ARG A 347 -11.35 -0.20 26.97
C ARG A 347 -10.56 1.05 26.60
N LEU A 348 -9.43 1.23 27.30
CA LEU A 348 -8.51 2.32 27.03
C LEU A 348 -7.33 1.81 26.19
N LEU A 349 -6.98 2.55 25.15
CA LEU A 349 -5.69 2.44 24.47
C LEU A 349 -4.85 3.65 24.87
N HIS A 350 -3.78 3.38 25.60
CA HIS A 350 -2.87 4.40 26.12
C HIS A 350 -1.84 4.79 25.06
N VAL A 351 -2.06 5.90 24.36
CA VAL A 351 -1.10 6.47 23.39
C VAL A 351 -0.19 7.43 24.15
N ASN A 352 0.98 6.96 24.59
CA ASN A 352 1.85 7.70 25.51
C ASN A 352 3.10 8.33 24.89
N LYS A 353 3.31 8.19 23.57
CA LYS A 353 4.45 8.76 22.85
C LYS A 353 4.03 9.24 21.46
N VAL A 354 4.68 10.31 21.03
CA VAL A 354 4.59 10.80 19.66
C VAL A 354 5.30 9.85 18.69
N ASN A 355 4.83 9.79 17.44
CA ASN A 355 5.40 8.99 16.35
C ASN A 355 5.65 7.52 16.69
N THR A 356 4.87 6.98 17.63
CA THR A 356 4.90 5.57 18.02
C THR A 356 3.53 4.97 17.69
N PRO A 357 3.45 3.90 16.89
CA PRO A 357 2.18 3.26 16.59
C PRO A 357 1.69 2.41 17.75
N TYR A 358 0.40 2.56 18.06
CA TYR A 358 -0.32 1.73 19.05
C TYR A 358 -1.44 0.99 18.34
N THR A 359 -1.34 -0.33 18.26
CA THR A 359 -2.35 -1.16 17.60
C THR A 359 -3.29 -1.78 18.61
N TRP A 360 -4.58 -1.63 18.37
CA TRP A 360 -5.65 -2.33 19.06
C TRP A 360 -6.29 -3.33 18.09
N ILE A 361 -6.53 -4.55 18.58
CA ILE A 361 -7.17 -5.62 17.81
C ILE A 361 -8.60 -5.77 18.33
N ASN A 362 -9.55 -5.80 17.41
CA ASN A 362 -10.96 -5.96 17.73
C ASN A 362 -11.23 -7.35 18.30
N PRO A 363 -11.67 -7.47 19.57
CA PRO A 363 -11.92 -8.76 20.18
C PRO A 363 -13.19 -9.43 19.67
N ILE A 364 -14.07 -8.69 18.98
CA ILE A 364 -15.31 -9.19 18.39
C ILE A 364 -15.29 -8.77 16.92
N PRO A 365 -14.70 -9.59 16.04
CA PRO A 365 -14.77 -9.35 14.60
C PRO A 365 -16.22 -9.11 14.18
N GLN A 366 -16.43 -8.27 13.17
CA GLN A 366 -17.75 -8.00 12.57
C GLN A 366 -18.71 -7.11 13.37
N TYR A 367 -18.27 -6.52 14.48
CA TYR A 367 -19.10 -5.60 15.24
C TYR A 367 -18.64 -4.15 15.06
N ASP A 368 -19.58 -3.26 14.74
CA ASP A 368 -19.34 -1.82 14.64
C ASP A 368 -19.00 -1.22 16.00
N TYR A 369 -17.98 -0.38 16.04
CA TYR A 369 -17.53 0.23 17.28
C TYR A 369 -17.25 1.70 17.17
N ALA A 370 -17.45 2.35 18.32
CA ALA A 370 -17.10 3.73 18.52
C ALA A 370 -15.67 3.82 19.07
N VAL A 371 -14.87 4.71 18.48
CA VAL A 371 -13.56 5.14 18.96
C VAL A 371 -13.67 6.60 19.35
N THR A 372 -13.54 6.92 20.63
CA THR A 372 -13.48 8.31 21.06
C THR A 372 -12.02 8.76 21.20
N ILE A 373 -11.67 9.79 20.43
CA ILE A 373 -10.36 10.42 20.38
C ILE A 373 -10.48 11.80 21.03
N PRO A 374 -9.90 12.03 22.22
CA PRO A 374 -10.19 13.22 23.01
C PRO A 374 -9.55 14.51 22.47
N GLN A 375 -8.36 14.43 21.86
CA GLN A 375 -7.55 15.61 21.52
C GLN A 375 -7.32 15.82 20.01
N ASN A 376 -7.89 14.96 19.16
CA ASN A 376 -7.91 15.11 17.70
C ASN A 376 -6.56 15.52 17.05
N ASP A 377 -5.44 14.96 17.48
CA ASP A 377 -4.12 15.20 16.88
C ASP A 377 -3.40 13.88 16.62
N THR A 378 -4.12 13.01 15.94
CA THR A 378 -3.77 11.61 15.78
C THR A 378 -4.06 11.15 14.37
N LEU A 379 -3.12 10.41 13.79
CA LEU A 379 -3.35 9.58 12.63
C LEU A 379 -3.90 8.23 13.09
N ALA A 380 -5.08 7.85 12.61
CA ALA A 380 -5.67 6.55 12.85
C ALA A 380 -5.74 5.75 11.53
N LEU A 381 -5.30 4.51 11.57
CA LEU A 381 -5.22 3.58 10.44
C LEU A 381 -6.03 2.33 10.74
N SER A 382 -6.73 1.78 9.75
CA SER A 382 -7.53 0.56 9.88
C SER A 382 -7.55 -0.27 8.60
N ASP A 383 -8.08 -1.49 8.66
CA ASP A 383 -8.38 -2.32 7.47
C ASP A 383 -9.76 -2.05 6.87
N SER A 384 -10.50 -1.06 7.39
CA SER A 384 -11.85 -0.74 6.95
C SER A 384 -12.05 0.78 6.82
N TYR A 385 -13.27 1.25 7.00
CA TYR A 385 -13.63 2.65 6.91
C TYR A 385 -13.74 3.31 8.28
N PHE A 386 -13.78 4.64 8.29
CA PHE A 386 -14.22 5.44 9.43
C PHE A 386 -15.44 6.26 9.02
N ALA A 387 -16.51 6.19 9.81
CA ALA A 387 -17.64 7.11 9.69
C ALA A 387 -17.56 8.16 10.80
N LEU A 388 -17.66 9.42 10.42
CA LEU A 388 -17.68 10.56 11.34
C LEU A 388 -19.12 10.87 11.78
N PRO A 389 -19.30 11.58 12.92
CA PRO A 389 -20.62 12.04 13.31
C PRO A 389 -21.24 12.91 12.21
N GLY A 390 -22.50 12.64 11.86
CA GLY A 390 -23.20 13.38 10.80
C GLY A 390 -23.10 12.76 9.40
N ALA A 391 -22.44 11.61 9.25
CA ALA A 391 -22.47 10.81 8.03
C ALA A 391 -23.04 9.41 8.31
N GLU A 392 -23.78 8.83 7.35
CA GLU A 392 -24.23 7.45 7.45
C GLU A 392 -23.11 6.48 7.08
N ALA A 393 -22.75 5.63 8.03
CA ALA A 393 -21.77 4.58 7.82
C ALA A 393 -22.26 3.58 6.78
N PHE A 394 -21.38 3.18 5.87
CA PHE A 394 -21.60 2.04 4.99
C PHE A 394 -20.26 1.39 4.67
N ASP A 395 -20.33 0.15 4.21
CA ASP A 395 -19.16 -0.59 3.78
C ASP A 395 -18.98 -0.47 2.26
N PRO A 396 -17.98 0.30 1.77
CA PRO A 396 -17.77 0.47 0.33
C PRO A 396 -17.22 -0.79 -0.35
N TRP A 397 -16.81 -1.80 0.43
CA TRP A 397 -16.26 -3.06 -0.08
C TRP A 397 -17.19 -4.27 0.16
N PHE A 398 -18.40 -4.04 0.70
CA PHE A 398 -19.46 -5.05 0.84
C PHE A 398 -19.00 -6.36 1.46
N GLY A 399 -18.33 -6.26 2.61
CA GLY A 399 -17.83 -7.38 3.40
C GLY A 399 -16.46 -7.88 2.97
N LEU A 400 -15.92 -7.44 1.82
CA LEU A 400 -14.55 -7.76 1.42
C LEU A 400 -13.55 -6.87 2.15
N ARG A 401 -12.57 -7.48 2.81
CA ARG A 401 -11.51 -6.76 3.52
C ARG A 401 -10.14 -7.24 3.05
N PRO A 402 -9.17 -6.33 2.84
CA PRO A 402 -7.80 -6.75 2.54
C PRO A 402 -7.29 -7.72 3.60
N ILE A 403 -6.79 -8.87 3.17
CA ILE A 403 -6.15 -9.83 4.04
C ILE A 403 -4.87 -9.21 4.59
N SER A 404 -4.69 -9.28 5.91
CA SER A 404 -3.54 -8.78 6.64
C SER A 404 -3.10 -9.80 7.70
N GLN A 405 -2.00 -9.52 8.41
CA GLN A 405 -1.57 -10.29 9.60
C GLN A 405 -2.62 -10.39 10.70
N TYR A 406 -3.55 -9.43 10.78
CA TYR A 406 -4.57 -9.38 11.82
C TYR A 406 -5.90 -10.00 11.36
N THR A 407 -5.97 -10.45 10.10
CA THR A 407 -7.14 -11.12 9.58
C THR A 407 -7.29 -12.48 10.26
N ASP A 408 -8.42 -12.68 10.95
CA ASP A 408 -8.81 -13.99 11.47
C ASP A 408 -9.34 -14.85 10.32
N PRO A 409 -8.63 -15.92 9.93
CA PRO A 409 -9.06 -16.82 8.86
C PRO A 409 -10.41 -17.47 9.12
N ASP A 410 -10.71 -17.73 10.39
CA ASP A 410 -11.93 -18.42 10.83
C ASP A 410 -13.17 -17.53 10.74
N GLY A 411 -12.97 -16.21 10.72
CA GLY A 411 -14.03 -15.22 10.52
C GLY A 411 -14.40 -14.95 9.06
N LEU A 412 -13.71 -15.56 8.09
CA LEU A 412 -13.95 -15.35 6.65
C LEU A 412 -14.81 -16.47 6.06
N SER A 413 -15.81 -16.13 5.25
CA SER A 413 -16.59 -17.09 4.45
C SER A 413 -16.04 -17.24 3.03
N TYR A 414 -15.38 -16.20 2.52
CA TYR A 414 -14.85 -16.13 1.16
C TYR A 414 -13.45 -15.52 1.16
N VAL A 415 -12.63 -15.88 0.17
CA VAL A 415 -11.41 -15.14 -0.16
C VAL A 415 -11.37 -14.93 -1.66
N LEU A 416 -11.35 -13.67 -2.10
CA LEU A 416 -11.11 -13.29 -3.48
C LEU A 416 -9.67 -12.80 -3.63
N SER A 417 -8.88 -13.50 -4.43
CA SER A 417 -7.49 -13.14 -4.70
C SER A 417 -7.32 -12.81 -6.18
N GLY A 418 -6.45 -11.85 -6.49
CA GLY A 418 -5.80 -11.78 -7.80
C GLY A 418 -5.01 -13.07 -8.07
N GLN A 419 -4.86 -13.44 -9.34
CA GLN A 419 -4.02 -14.57 -9.73
C GLN A 419 -2.57 -14.35 -9.33
N TYR A 420 -1.96 -15.35 -8.71
CA TYR A 420 -0.52 -15.39 -8.49
C TYR A 420 -0.02 -16.84 -8.47
N THR A 421 1.28 -17.00 -8.72
CA THR A 421 1.92 -18.32 -8.64
C THR A 421 2.31 -18.61 -7.19
N GLY A 422 1.55 -19.48 -6.54
CA GLY A 422 1.87 -19.98 -5.21
C GLY A 422 3.24 -20.68 -5.18
N PRO A 423 3.87 -20.80 -4.00
CA PRO A 423 5.20 -21.33 -3.90
C PRO A 423 5.24 -22.85 -4.11
N THR A 424 6.40 -23.36 -4.54
CA THR A 424 6.66 -24.80 -4.62
C THR A 424 7.38 -25.26 -3.35
N ARG A 425 7.01 -26.43 -2.82
CA ARG A 425 7.63 -27.00 -1.60
C ARG A 425 8.43 -28.25 -1.94
N LEU A 426 9.72 -28.24 -1.62
CA LEU A 426 10.59 -29.40 -1.70
C LEU A 426 11.17 -29.70 -0.31
N ARG A 427 10.66 -30.77 0.31
CA ARG A 427 10.97 -31.13 1.71
C ARG A 427 10.54 -30.01 2.66
N SER A 428 11.49 -29.40 3.38
CA SER A 428 11.26 -28.32 4.33
C SER A 428 11.56 -26.93 3.76
N TRP A 429 11.93 -26.85 2.47
CA TRP A 429 12.23 -25.59 1.80
C TRP A 429 11.12 -25.24 0.82
N THR A 430 10.75 -23.97 0.83
CA THR A 430 9.76 -23.34 -0.03
C THR A 430 10.49 -22.48 -1.05
N THR A 431 10.13 -22.59 -2.32
CA THR A 431 10.64 -21.75 -3.40
C THR A 431 9.52 -20.92 -3.99
N ALA A 432 9.65 -19.61 -3.91
CA ALA A 432 8.68 -18.64 -4.43
C ALA A 432 9.37 -17.63 -5.34
N THR A 433 8.61 -17.03 -6.25
CA THR A 433 9.12 -16.06 -7.22
C THR A 433 8.25 -14.82 -7.23
N ALA A 434 8.88 -13.65 -7.24
CA ALA A 434 8.24 -12.36 -7.42
C ALA A 434 8.85 -11.64 -8.63
N THR A 435 8.02 -11.03 -9.48
CA THR A 435 8.48 -10.29 -10.65
C THR A 435 8.05 -8.84 -10.56
N PHE A 436 8.96 -7.93 -10.89
CA PHE A 436 8.73 -6.49 -10.83
C PHE A 436 9.11 -5.84 -12.16
N ASP A 437 8.24 -4.96 -12.64
CA ASP A 437 8.57 -4.00 -13.68
C ASP A 437 9.38 -2.86 -13.05
N LEU A 438 10.54 -2.57 -13.62
CA LEU A 438 11.44 -1.51 -13.15
C LEU A 438 11.19 -0.18 -13.87
N THR A 439 10.26 -0.15 -14.82
CA THR A 439 9.85 1.07 -15.53
C THR A 439 9.26 2.08 -14.54
N GLY A 440 9.89 3.25 -14.44
CA GLY A 440 9.42 4.33 -13.54
C GLY A 440 9.86 4.19 -12.09
N ILE A 441 10.70 3.20 -11.75
CA ILE A 441 11.36 3.16 -10.44
C ILE A 441 12.52 4.17 -10.43
N ASP A 442 12.44 5.15 -9.53
CA ASP A 442 13.52 6.12 -9.31
C ASP A 442 14.57 5.51 -8.36
N GLN A 443 15.80 5.38 -8.86
CA GLN A 443 16.89 4.75 -8.13
C GLN A 443 17.87 5.81 -7.62
N ARG A 444 18.06 5.85 -6.29
CA ARG A 444 19.02 6.75 -5.62
C ARG A 444 20.45 6.57 -6.12
N ARG A 445 20.83 5.32 -6.39
CA ARG A 445 22.12 4.96 -6.98
C ARG A 445 21.83 4.20 -8.27
N PRO A 446 22.42 4.62 -9.40
CA PRO A 446 22.19 3.94 -10.65
C PRO A 446 22.58 2.46 -10.48
N ASN A 447 21.60 1.58 -10.73
CA ASN A 447 21.72 0.13 -10.69
C ASN A 447 21.69 -0.53 -9.30
N GLU A 448 21.29 0.16 -8.22
CA GLU A 448 20.99 -0.52 -6.95
C GLU A 448 19.47 -0.69 -6.80
N LEU A 449 19.03 -1.92 -6.59
CA LEU A 449 17.64 -2.26 -6.25
C LEU A 449 17.56 -2.61 -4.77
N GLU A 450 16.75 -1.87 -4.02
CA GLU A 450 16.43 -2.22 -2.64
C GLU A 450 15.16 -3.05 -2.59
N PHE A 451 15.28 -4.25 -2.02
CA PHE A 451 14.17 -5.16 -1.82
C PHE A 451 13.76 -5.24 -0.35
N LEU A 452 12.47 -5.46 -0.13
CA LEU A 452 11.83 -5.60 1.17
C LEU A 452 11.26 -7.01 1.33
N LEU A 453 11.74 -7.81 2.27
CA LEU A 453 11.00 -8.98 2.72
C LEU A 453 10.00 -8.55 3.80
N SER A 454 8.72 -8.53 3.42
CA SER A 454 7.60 -8.25 4.31
C SER A 454 7.03 -9.57 4.83
N ALA A 455 6.97 -9.69 6.14
CA ALA A 455 6.31 -10.81 6.83
C ALA A 455 5.62 -10.22 8.06
N PRO A 456 4.43 -9.64 7.88
CA PRO A 456 3.77 -8.90 8.95
C PRO A 456 3.53 -9.78 10.18
N GLY A 457 3.99 -9.34 11.35
CA GLY A 457 3.76 -10.00 12.64
C GLY A 457 4.85 -10.99 13.02
N LEU A 458 5.93 -11.04 12.23
CA LEU A 458 7.06 -11.95 12.43
C LEU A 458 7.67 -11.86 13.84
N GLU A 459 7.74 -10.66 14.41
CA GLU A 459 8.27 -10.36 15.74
C GLU A 459 7.47 -11.01 16.89
N THR A 460 6.22 -11.39 16.63
CA THR A 460 5.40 -12.13 17.59
C THR A 460 5.74 -13.62 17.62
N THR A 461 6.51 -14.09 16.64
CA THR A 461 6.90 -15.50 16.51
C THR A 461 8.39 -15.67 16.76
N SER A 462 8.77 -16.61 17.64
CA SER A 462 10.19 -16.86 17.94
C SER A 462 10.93 -17.67 16.87
N LEU A 463 10.23 -18.14 15.84
CA LEU A 463 10.77 -19.09 14.86
C LEU A 463 11.54 -18.40 13.72
N GLY A 464 11.07 -17.22 13.31
CA GLY A 464 11.64 -16.48 12.18
C GLY A 464 11.41 -17.15 10.81
N ILE A 465 11.78 -16.45 9.74
CA ILE A 465 11.88 -16.98 8.37
C ILE A 465 13.35 -17.25 8.08
N LYS A 466 13.69 -18.45 7.60
CA LYS A 466 15.07 -18.77 7.20
C LYS A 466 15.18 -18.65 5.70
N VAL A 467 16.08 -17.82 5.18
CA VAL A 467 16.34 -17.68 3.75
C VAL A 467 17.67 -18.36 3.41
N ARG A 468 17.64 -19.32 2.50
CA ARG A 468 18.80 -20.11 2.06
C ARG A 468 19.39 -19.63 0.76
N SER A 469 18.59 -19.09 -0.13
CA SER A 469 19.11 -18.46 -1.35
C SER A 469 18.20 -17.39 -1.90
N ILE A 470 18.84 -16.43 -2.56
CA ILE A 470 18.22 -15.38 -3.36
C ILE A 470 18.78 -15.54 -4.77
N THR A 471 17.91 -15.73 -5.75
CA THR A 471 18.26 -15.71 -7.18
C THR A 471 17.56 -14.54 -7.82
N VAL A 472 18.30 -13.69 -8.50
CA VAL A 472 17.80 -12.48 -9.16
C VAL A 472 18.08 -12.62 -10.64
N VAL A 473 17.02 -12.62 -11.44
CA VAL A 473 17.08 -12.63 -12.90
C VAL A 473 16.62 -11.26 -13.39
N ALA A 474 17.55 -10.42 -13.83
CA ALA A 474 17.25 -9.12 -14.42
C ALA A 474 17.21 -9.24 -15.94
N VAL A 475 16.19 -8.66 -16.56
CA VAL A 475 15.98 -8.73 -18.01
C VAL A 475 15.95 -7.32 -18.59
N GLN A 476 16.74 -7.12 -19.64
CA GLN A 476 16.73 -5.93 -20.47
C GLN A 476 16.14 -6.29 -21.83
N HIS A 477 15.40 -5.37 -22.44
CA HIS A 477 14.96 -5.51 -23.83
C HIS A 477 16.19 -5.80 -24.71
N PRO A 478 16.08 -6.74 -25.67
CA PRO A 478 17.20 -7.08 -26.55
C PRO A 478 17.73 -5.81 -27.20
N ILE A 479 19.04 -5.60 -27.06
CA ILE A 479 19.71 -4.47 -27.70
C ILE A 479 19.70 -4.73 -29.22
N THR A 480 18.66 -4.26 -29.90
CA THR A 480 18.59 -4.33 -31.35
C THR A 480 19.58 -3.35 -31.95
N ILE A 481 20.15 -3.69 -33.12
CA ILE A 481 21.01 -2.78 -33.89
C ILE A 481 20.28 -1.45 -34.13
N THR A 482 18.97 -1.50 -34.38
CA THR A 482 18.11 -0.33 -34.52
C THR A 482 18.07 0.54 -33.26
N TYR A 483 17.95 -0.06 -32.07
CA TYR A 483 18.01 0.67 -30.80
C TYR A 483 19.38 1.34 -30.58
N LEU A 484 20.48 0.61 -30.84
CA LEU A 484 21.84 1.16 -30.76
C LEU A 484 22.05 2.30 -31.76
N TRP A 485 21.62 2.14 -33.02
CA TRP A 485 21.74 3.18 -34.04
C TRP A 485 20.91 4.41 -33.68
N LYS A 486 19.70 4.24 -33.15
CA LYS A 486 18.85 5.34 -32.68
C LYS A 486 19.49 6.07 -31.49
N LYS A 487 20.11 5.35 -30.56
CA LYS A 487 20.78 5.96 -29.39
C LYS A 487 22.10 6.67 -29.74
N ILE A 488 22.85 6.16 -30.73
CA ILE A 488 24.14 6.72 -31.14
C ILE A 488 23.99 7.84 -32.18
N PHE A 489 23.04 7.69 -33.11
CA PHE A 489 22.92 8.57 -34.29
C PHE A 489 21.54 9.24 -34.42
N GLY A 490 20.57 8.91 -33.58
CA GLY A 490 19.25 9.53 -33.58
C GLY A 490 19.23 10.78 -32.71
N ASN A 491 19.12 11.93 -33.37
CA ASN A 491 18.27 13.03 -32.92
C ASN A 491 16.92 12.90 -33.63
#